data_AF-A0A7X9Q2M2-F1
#
_entry.id   AF-A0A7X9Q2M2-F1
#
_cell.length_a   1.000
_cell.length_b   1.000
_cell.length_c   1.000
_cell.angle_alpha   90.00
_cell.angle_beta   90.00
_cell.angle_gamma   90.00
#
_symmetry.space_group_name_H-M   'P 1'
#
loop_
_entity.id
_entity.type
_entity.pdbx_description
1 polymer ?
#
loop_
_entity_poly.entity_id
_entity_poly.type
_entity_poly.pdbx_seq_one_letter_code
_entity_poly.pdbx_strand_id
1 'polypeptide(L)'
;MKIRRRVLDAWVREVRTGWGERAYRSVSAVAPVLCAGDLQSVGHLLATDGHQLDDVLGWFRHLATRSKSFRRRLERGGIIDITSGWAGRVLHYDFGADSVAPLEVLRLRVQQHVELCRSVGEAPGRNLAIVVIEGNGSPSCAPQLRLHARRTFVAGETMAATPSGKLLVLVRRDDGLRSRTLRLADAMRHDDQLDGPPVRVWIEPLSMAAEHIDSHLVGLAS
;
A
#
# COMPACT_ATOMS: atom_id res chain seq x y z
N MET A 1 -13.82 15.72 24.45
CA MET A 1 -14.92 14.71 24.44
C MET A 1 -14.30 13.32 24.51
N LYS A 2 -14.49 12.55 25.60
CA LYS A 2 -13.74 11.29 25.85
C LYS A 2 -14.54 10.05 25.41
N ILE A 3 -13.96 9.20 24.57
CA ILE A 3 -14.49 7.85 24.30
C ILE A 3 -14.20 6.98 25.54
N ARG A 4 -15.19 6.21 26.01
CA ARG A 4 -15.00 5.36 27.19
C ARG A 4 -14.03 4.22 26.85
N ARG A 5 -13.06 3.93 27.73
CA ARG A 5 -12.05 2.87 27.54
C ARG A 5 -12.66 1.51 27.17
N ARG A 6 -13.72 1.09 27.89
CA ARG A 6 -14.45 -0.15 27.58
C ARG A 6 -14.99 -0.23 26.14
N VAL A 7 -15.37 0.91 25.56
CA VAL A 7 -15.85 0.97 24.16
C VAL A 7 -14.69 0.80 23.18
N LEU A 8 -13.53 1.38 23.47
CA LEU A 8 -12.31 1.21 22.67
C LEU A 8 -11.81 -0.23 22.73
N ASP A 9 -11.74 -0.83 23.92
CA ASP A 9 -11.30 -2.22 24.10
C ASP A 9 -12.24 -3.21 23.39
N ALA A 10 -13.54 -2.91 23.34
CA ALA A 10 -14.51 -3.70 22.60
C ALA A 10 -14.38 -3.51 21.08
N TRP A 11 -14.19 -2.27 20.62
CA TRP A 11 -13.95 -1.96 19.21
C TRP A 11 -12.70 -2.64 18.67
N VAL A 12 -11.56 -2.53 19.38
CA VAL A 12 -10.29 -3.15 18.98
C VAL A 12 -10.43 -4.67 18.86
N ARG A 13 -11.11 -5.32 19.82
CA ARG A 13 -11.35 -6.78 19.76
C ARG A 13 -12.21 -7.17 18.55
N GLU A 14 -13.15 -6.34 18.15
CA GLU A 14 -14.01 -6.65 17.01
C GLU A 14 -13.39 -6.34 15.68
N VAL A 15 -12.52 -5.33 15.60
CA VAL A 15 -11.66 -5.15 14.43
C VAL A 15 -10.81 -6.40 14.24
N ARG A 16 -10.29 -7.00 15.32
CA ARG A 16 -9.59 -8.30 15.25
C ARG A 16 -10.48 -9.40 14.67
N THR A 17 -11.71 -9.53 15.16
CA THR A 17 -12.64 -10.58 14.70
C THR A 17 -13.07 -10.37 13.25
N GLY A 18 -13.30 -9.12 12.82
CA GLY A 18 -13.81 -8.81 11.48
C GLY A 18 -12.74 -8.64 10.39
N TRP A 19 -11.55 -8.14 10.75
CA TRP A 19 -10.49 -7.75 9.81
C TRP A 19 -9.11 -8.36 10.14
N GLY A 20 -9.04 -9.23 11.16
CA GLY A 20 -7.86 -10.03 11.46
C GLY A 20 -6.77 -9.34 12.28
N GLU A 21 -5.66 -10.06 12.44
CA GLU A 21 -4.56 -9.71 13.36
C GLU A 21 -3.80 -8.44 12.93
N ARG A 22 -3.62 -8.23 11.62
CA ARG A 22 -2.94 -7.04 11.08
C ARG A 22 -3.73 -5.78 11.40
N ALA A 23 -5.04 -5.79 11.17
CA ALA A 23 -5.92 -4.67 11.51
C ALA A 23 -5.90 -4.40 13.02
N TYR A 24 -6.02 -5.45 13.85
CA TYR A 24 -5.94 -5.35 15.31
C TYR A 24 -4.70 -4.63 15.82
N ARG A 25 -3.51 -4.99 15.30
CA ARG A 25 -2.25 -4.35 15.72
C ARG A 25 -2.26 -2.86 15.41
N SER A 26 -2.68 -2.48 14.21
CA SER A 26 -2.74 -1.08 13.80
C SER A 26 -3.80 -0.28 14.56
N VAL A 27 -5.02 -0.81 14.76
CA VAL A 27 -6.04 -0.09 15.55
C VAL A 27 -5.66 0.02 17.04
N SER A 28 -4.97 -0.99 17.59
CA SER A 28 -4.43 -0.93 18.96
C SER A 28 -3.37 0.16 19.10
N ALA A 29 -2.51 0.32 18.09
CA ALA A 29 -1.46 1.34 18.07
C ALA A 29 -2.03 2.77 17.95
N VAL A 30 -3.11 2.98 17.18
CA VAL A 30 -3.71 4.31 17.01
C VAL A 30 -4.78 4.65 18.05
N ALA A 31 -5.26 3.69 18.85
CA ALA A 31 -6.26 3.93 19.89
C ALA A 31 -5.88 5.03 20.91
N PRO A 32 -4.62 5.15 21.38
CA PRO A 32 -4.19 6.26 22.23
C PRO A 32 -4.24 7.62 21.51
N VAL A 33 -3.84 7.67 20.24
CA VAL A 33 -3.84 8.90 19.41
C VAL A 33 -5.28 9.36 19.14
N LEU A 34 -6.18 8.40 18.92
CA LEU A 34 -7.61 8.64 18.75
C LEU A 34 -8.23 9.36 19.97
N CYS A 35 -7.77 9.02 21.18
CA CYS A 35 -8.16 9.67 22.43
C CYS A 35 -7.62 11.10 22.56
N ALA A 36 -6.45 11.39 21.97
CA ALA A 36 -5.81 12.70 22.02
C ALA A 36 -6.53 13.76 21.17
N GLY A 37 -7.34 13.35 20.20
CA GLY A 37 -8.15 14.29 19.41
C GLY A 37 -7.68 14.48 17.97
N ASP A 38 -6.58 13.86 17.58
CA ASP A 38 -5.98 14.04 16.25
C ASP A 38 -6.39 12.92 15.28
N LEU A 39 -7.46 13.15 14.51
CA LEU A 39 -7.94 12.19 13.51
C LEU A 39 -7.09 12.17 12.25
N GLN A 40 -6.42 13.27 11.96
CA GLN A 40 -5.54 13.37 10.80
C GLN A 40 -4.30 12.50 11.00
N SER A 41 -3.66 12.56 12.17
CA SER A 41 -2.55 11.66 12.52
C SER A 41 -2.97 10.19 12.57
N VAL A 42 -4.20 9.91 13.00
CA VAL A 42 -4.74 8.54 12.93
C VAL A 42 -4.83 8.05 11.47
N GLY A 43 -5.38 8.86 10.57
CA GLY A 43 -5.41 8.54 9.14
C GLY A 43 -4.02 8.33 8.55
N HIS A 44 -3.07 9.18 8.93
CA HIS A 44 -1.66 9.09 8.51
C HIS A 44 -0.98 7.79 8.97
N LEU A 45 -1.16 7.40 10.23
CA LEU A 45 -0.57 6.17 10.78
C LEU A 45 -1.14 4.94 10.10
N LEU A 46 -2.46 4.90 9.87
CA LEU A 46 -3.09 3.77 9.20
C LEU A 46 -2.73 3.67 7.72
N ALA A 47 -2.51 4.80 7.03
CA ALA A 47 -1.94 4.81 5.69
C ALA A 47 -0.49 4.28 5.66
N THR A 48 0.31 4.63 6.67
CA THR A 48 1.70 4.16 6.81
C THR A 48 1.75 2.64 7.01
N ASP A 49 0.81 2.09 7.76
CA ASP A 49 0.65 0.65 7.96
C ASP A 49 0.09 -0.09 6.73
N GLY A 50 -0.23 0.63 5.65
CA GLY A 50 -0.72 0.08 4.40
C GLY A 50 -2.13 -0.47 4.50
N HIS A 51 -3.05 0.26 5.15
CA HIS A 51 -4.46 -0.13 5.18
C HIS A 51 -5.26 0.63 4.13
N GLN A 52 -6.19 -0.07 3.49
CA GLN A 52 -7.10 0.52 2.51
C GLN A 52 -8.04 1.50 3.18
N LEU A 53 -8.35 2.60 2.49
CA LEU A 53 -9.23 3.62 3.05
C LEU A 53 -10.62 3.06 3.38
N ASP A 54 -11.16 2.15 2.57
CA ASP A 54 -12.46 1.53 2.81
C ASP A 54 -12.49 0.70 4.11
N ASP A 55 -11.43 -0.06 4.38
CA ASP A 55 -11.28 -0.81 5.62
C ASP A 55 -11.16 0.13 6.82
N VAL A 56 -10.31 1.15 6.71
CA VAL A 56 -10.12 2.19 7.72
C VAL A 56 -11.45 2.87 8.07
N LEU A 57 -12.20 3.29 7.05
CA LEU A 57 -13.52 3.90 7.22
C LEU A 57 -14.52 2.89 7.82
N GLY A 58 -14.47 1.63 7.42
CA GLY A 58 -15.26 0.54 7.99
C GLY A 58 -15.04 0.40 9.50
N TRP A 59 -13.79 0.40 9.96
CA TRP A 59 -13.46 0.29 11.38
C TRP A 59 -14.01 1.48 12.19
N PHE A 60 -13.86 2.71 11.68
CA PHE A 60 -14.33 3.89 12.39
C PHE A 60 -15.85 4.05 12.35
N ARG A 61 -16.52 3.64 11.26
CA ARG A 61 -17.98 3.52 11.22
C ARG A 61 -18.46 2.52 12.28
N HIS A 62 -17.77 1.39 12.44
CA HIS A 62 -18.07 0.42 13.49
C HIS A 62 -17.95 1.02 14.90
N LEU A 63 -16.87 1.77 15.18
CA LEU A 63 -16.75 2.51 16.45
C LEU A 63 -17.88 3.53 16.66
N ALA A 64 -18.32 4.20 15.61
CA ALA A 64 -19.41 5.17 15.65
C ALA A 64 -20.78 4.54 15.95
N THR A 65 -20.99 3.26 15.65
CA THR A 65 -22.20 2.54 16.08
C THR A 65 -22.30 2.45 17.61
N ARG A 66 -21.15 2.39 18.29
CA ARG A 66 -21.03 2.14 19.74
C ARG A 66 -20.84 3.38 20.59
N SER A 67 -20.41 4.47 19.97
CA SER A 67 -20.09 5.71 20.66
C SER A 67 -20.83 6.88 20.01
N LYS A 68 -21.93 7.32 20.65
CA LYS A 68 -22.69 8.50 20.21
C LYS A 68 -21.80 9.74 20.11
N SER A 69 -20.83 9.88 21.02
CA SER A 69 -19.86 10.98 20.97
C SER A 69 -18.95 10.86 19.76
N PHE A 70 -18.38 9.69 19.51
CA PHE A 70 -17.52 9.49 18.34
C PHE A 70 -18.29 9.66 17.02
N ARG A 71 -19.54 9.18 16.94
CA ARG A 71 -20.41 9.40 15.79
C ARG A 71 -20.58 10.89 15.46
N ARG A 72 -20.93 11.71 16.46
CA ARG A 72 -21.03 13.17 16.27
C ARG A 72 -19.71 13.79 15.83
N ARG A 73 -18.58 13.25 16.26
CA ARG A 73 -17.25 13.72 15.83
C ARG A 73 -17.00 13.40 14.36
N LEU A 74 -17.35 12.20 13.90
CA LEU A 74 -17.27 11.82 12.49
C LEU A 74 -18.18 12.69 11.61
N GLU A 75 -19.43 12.91 12.04
CA GLU A 75 -20.42 13.74 11.33
C GLU A 75 -19.99 15.23 11.22
N ARG A 76 -19.21 15.73 12.19
CA ARG A 76 -18.70 17.12 12.22
C ARG A 76 -17.38 17.30 11.46
N GLY A 77 -17.12 16.47 10.45
CA GLY A 77 -15.90 16.57 9.65
C GLY A 77 -14.79 15.60 10.07
N GLY A 78 -14.96 14.82 11.14
CA GLY A 78 -13.94 13.85 11.53
C GLY A 78 -13.67 12.76 10.48
N ILE A 79 -14.64 12.45 9.61
CA ILE A 79 -14.38 11.59 8.44
C ILE A 79 -13.38 12.25 7.50
N ILE A 80 -13.54 13.55 7.24
CA ILE A 80 -12.66 14.34 6.37
C ILE A 80 -11.26 14.39 6.97
N ASP A 81 -11.13 14.53 8.29
CA ASP A 81 -9.80 14.55 8.94
C ASP A 81 -9.07 13.20 8.75
N ILE A 82 -9.76 12.07 8.96
CA ILE A 82 -9.17 10.74 8.76
C ILE A 82 -8.79 10.53 7.29
N THR A 83 -9.67 10.87 6.36
CA THR A 83 -9.40 10.70 4.92
C THR A 83 -8.31 11.63 4.44
N SER A 84 -8.24 12.87 4.94
CA SER A 84 -7.21 13.85 4.59
C SER A 84 -5.85 13.45 5.14
N GLY A 85 -5.79 12.91 6.36
CA GLY A 85 -4.56 12.35 6.93
C GLY A 85 -4.06 11.13 6.15
N TRP A 86 -4.98 10.24 5.79
CA TRP A 86 -4.68 9.07 4.96
C TRP A 86 -4.20 9.47 3.57
N ALA A 87 -4.95 10.32 2.87
CA ALA A 87 -4.64 10.78 1.52
C ALA A 87 -3.37 11.63 1.49
N GLY A 88 -3.20 12.54 2.44
CA GLY A 88 -1.99 13.33 2.61
C GLY A 88 -0.77 12.44 2.72
N ARG A 89 -0.86 11.36 3.51
CA ARG A 89 0.21 10.38 3.60
C ARG A 89 0.43 9.60 2.32
N VAL A 90 -0.62 9.05 1.70
CA VAL A 90 -0.49 8.26 0.47
C VAL A 90 0.07 9.09 -0.70
N LEU A 91 -0.28 10.37 -0.80
CA LEU A 91 0.13 11.24 -1.90
C LEU A 91 1.52 11.88 -1.69
N HIS A 92 1.90 12.20 -0.45
CA HIS A 92 3.14 12.95 -0.13
C HIS A 92 4.21 12.09 0.56
N TYR A 93 4.10 10.77 0.54
CA TYR A 93 5.15 9.91 1.09
C TYR A 93 6.39 9.98 0.18
N ASP A 94 7.37 10.79 0.54
CA ASP A 94 8.77 10.53 0.20
C ASP A 94 9.17 9.27 0.96
N PHE A 95 9.24 8.13 0.27
CA PHE A 95 9.42 6.80 0.87
C PHE A 95 10.79 6.60 1.54
N GLY A 96 11.27 7.54 2.36
CA GLY A 96 12.50 7.42 3.15
C GLY A 96 13.72 6.97 2.34
N ALA A 97 14.70 6.42 3.06
CA ALA A 97 15.93 5.90 2.45
C ALA A 97 15.72 4.68 1.53
N ASP A 98 14.58 3.97 1.64
CA ASP A 98 14.31 2.71 0.92
C ASP A 98 13.41 2.89 -0.32
N SER A 99 12.75 4.03 -0.47
CA SER A 99 11.81 4.35 -1.54
C SER A 99 10.69 3.33 -1.82
N VAL A 100 10.33 2.46 -0.85
CA VAL A 100 9.27 1.45 -1.00
C VAL A 100 7.99 1.86 -0.30
N ALA A 101 6.90 1.83 -1.05
CA ALA A 101 5.55 2.15 -0.63
C ALA A 101 4.77 0.95 -0.10
N PRO A 102 3.72 1.20 0.69
CA PRO A 102 2.62 0.26 0.84
C PRO A 102 1.96 -0.05 -0.51
N LEU A 103 1.47 -1.28 -0.66
CA LEU A 103 0.77 -1.73 -1.89
C LEU A 103 -0.42 -0.84 -2.24
N GLU A 104 -1.08 -0.25 -1.25
CA GLU A 104 -2.22 0.64 -1.40
C GLU A 104 -1.86 1.91 -2.15
N VAL A 105 -0.62 2.40 -2.00
CA VAL A 105 -0.13 3.55 -2.77
C VAL A 105 0.06 3.17 -4.22
N LEU A 106 0.64 2.00 -4.49
CA LEU A 106 0.76 1.47 -5.84
C LEU A 106 -0.63 1.34 -6.48
N ARG A 107 -1.60 0.77 -5.74
CA ARG A 107 -2.99 0.63 -6.18
C ARG A 107 -3.61 1.98 -6.52
N LEU A 108 -3.47 2.99 -5.65
CA LEU A 108 -3.99 4.32 -5.91
C LEU A 108 -3.36 4.94 -7.16
N ARG A 109 -2.03 4.83 -7.33
CA ARG A 109 -1.34 5.38 -8.51
C ARG A 109 -1.76 4.69 -9.80
N VAL A 110 -1.95 3.37 -9.77
CA VAL A 110 -2.50 2.63 -10.91
C VAL A 110 -3.92 3.12 -11.22
N GLN A 111 -4.79 3.24 -10.22
CA GLN A 111 -6.17 3.74 -10.38
C GLN A 111 -6.20 5.17 -10.96
N GLN A 112 -5.36 6.07 -10.44
CA GLN A 112 -5.23 7.44 -10.97
C GLN A 112 -4.81 7.43 -12.44
N HIS A 113 -3.84 6.61 -12.83
CA HIS A 113 -3.41 6.52 -14.22
C HIS A 113 -4.51 5.95 -15.13
N VAL A 114 -5.29 4.99 -14.62
CA VAL A 114 -6.38 4.37 -15.36
C VAL A 114 -7.50 5.36 -15.64
N GLU A 115 -7.88 6.16 -14.65
CA GLU A 115 -8.87 7.22 -14.86
C GLU A 115 -8.34 8.31 -15.80
N LEU A 116 -7.05 8.66 -15.72
CA LEU A 116 -6.40 9.56 -16.69
C LEU A 116 -6.47 8.99 -18.11
N CYS A 117 -6.06 7.74 -18.32
CA CYS A 117 -6.15 7.08 -19.62
C CYS A 117 -7.58 7.02 -20.14
N ARG A 118 -8.55 6.67 -19.28
CA ARG A 118 -9.98 6.67 -19.63
C ARG A 118 -10.44 8.06 -20.09
N SER A 119 -10.02 9.13 -19.42
CA SER A 119 -10.41 10.51 -19.77
C SER A 119 -9.92 10.95 -21.16
N VAL A 120 -8.84 10.33 -21.67
CA VAL A 120 -8.27 10.61 -23.00
C VAL A 120 -8.55 9.51 -24.02
N GLY A 121 -9.37 8.51 -23.68
CA GLY A 121 -9.71 7.39 -24.57
C GLY A 121 -8.57 6.40 -24.81
N GLU A 122 -7.58 6.34 -23.93
CA GLU A 122 -6.46 5.40 -24.00
C GLU A 122 -6.64 4.20 -23.06
N ALA A 123 -5.99 3.09 -23.41
CA ALA A 123 -5.98 1.89 -22.58
C ALA A 123 -4.81 1.94 -21.56
N PRO A 124 -5.05 1.66 -20.27
CA PRO A 124 -4.04 1.77 -19.21
C PRO A 124 -2.78 0.92 -19.45
N GLY A 125 -2.95 -0.31 -19.96
CA GLY A 125 -1.84 -1.24 -20.21
C GLY A 125 -0.91 -0.84 -21.37
N ARG A 126 -1.26 0.21 -22.13
CA ARG A 126 -0.43 0.73 -23.23
C ARG A 126 0.80 1.46 -22.73
N ASN A 127 0.68 2.19 -21.63
CA ASN A 127 1.70 3.14 -21.17
C ASN A 127 2.40 2.73 -19.88
N LEU A 128 1.81 1.81 -19.11
CA LEU A 128 2.36 1.32 -17.86
C LEU A 128 2.52 -0.21 -17.85
N ALA A 129 3.44 -0.68 -17.03
CA ALA A 129 3.60 -2.08 -16.67
C ALA A 129 3.99 -2.18 -15.19
N ILE A 130 3.91 -3.38 -14.62
CA ILE A 130 4.44 -3.68 -13.31
C ILE A 130 5.67 -4.58 -13.50
N VAL A 131 6.83 -4.17 -13.00
CA VAL A 131 7.95 -5.11 -12.86
C VAL A 131 7.77 -5.82 -11.53
N VAL A 132 7.70 -7.14 -11.56
CA VAL A 132 7.55 -7.97 -10.36
C VAL A 132 8.90 -8.58 -10.05
N ILE A 133 9.30 -8.47 -8.78
CA ILE A 133 10.52 -9.04 -8.23
C ILE A 133 10.10 -9.96 -7.09
N GLU A 134 10.29 -11.25 -7.29
CA GLU A 134 9.95 -12.30 -6.34
C GLU A 134 11.23 -12.92 -5.78
N GLY A 135 11.45 -12.71 -4.49
CA GLY A 135 12.53 -13.36 -3.74
C GLY A 135 12.19 -14.80 -3.34
N ASN A 136 13.11 -15.42 -2.60
CA ASN A 136 12.96 -16.76 -2.03
C ASN A 136 11.93 -16.86 -0.87
N GLY A 137 11.16 -15.81 -0.60
CA GLY A 137 10.22 -15.73 0.54
C GLY A 137 10.88 -15.42 1.89
N SER A 138 12.21 -15.31 1.96
CA SER A 138 12.93 -14.96 3.18
C SER A 138 12.85 -13.45 3.45
N PRO A 139 12.40 -13.01 4.64
CA PRO A 139 12.39 -11.58 5.00
C PRO A 139 13.79 -10.95 4.98
N SER A 140 14.84 -11.75 5.18
CA SER A 140 16.24 -11.30 5.19
C SER A 140 16.72 -10.81 3.82
N CYS A 141 16.12 -11.28 2.73
CA CYS A 141 16.49 -10.88 1.37
C CYS A 141 15.80 -9.57 0.94
N ALA A 142 14.73 -9.15 1.63
CA ALA A 142 13.94 -7.99 1.25
C ALA A 142 14.76 -6.68 1.13
N PRO A 143 15.70 -6.35 2.03
CA PRO A 143 16.53 -5.14 1.90
C PRO A 143 17.36 -5.14 0.61
N GLN A 144 17.93 -6.29 0.24
CA GLN A 144 18.80 -6.40 -0.92
C GLN A 144 18.01 -6.35 -2.23
N LEU A 145 16.82 -6.96 -2.27
CA LEU A 145 15.91 -6.83 -3.42
C LEU A 145 15.54 -5.36 -3.68
N ARG A 146 15.27 -4.61 -2.61
CA ARG A 146 14.96 -3.17 -2.71
C ARG A 146 16.15 -2.38 -3.21
N LEU A 147 17.36 -2.67 -2.72
CA LEU A 147 18.57 -1.98 -3.16
C LEU A 147 18.80 -2.10 -4.66
N HIS A 148 18.70 -3.31 -5.20
CA HIS A 148 18.83 -3.57 -6.65
C HIS A 148 17.72 -2.92 -7.47
N ALA A 149 16.48 -3.01 -7.01
CA ALA A 149 15.35 -2.36 -7.67
C ALA A 149 15.55 -0.84 -7.74
N ARG A 150 15.97 -0.21 -6.63
CA ARG A 150 16.25 1.24 -6.58
C ARG A 150 17.36 1.63 -7.53
N ARG A 151 18.46 0.88 -7.62
CA ARG A 151 19.56 1.17 -8.55
C ARG A 151 19.11 1.15 -10.01
N THR A 152 18.05 0.40 -10.32
CA THR A 152 17.53 0.23 -11.68
C THR A 152 16.40 1.20 -12.02
N PHE A 153 15.53 1.51 -11.05
CA PHE A 153 14.32 2.33 -11.20
C PHE A 153 14.42 3.59 -10.33
N VAL A 154 15.17 4.57 -10.83
CA VAL A 154 15.52 5.84 -10.13
C VAL A 154 14.71 7.05 -10.58
N ALA A 155 13.87 6.92 -11.62
CA ALA A 155 13.23 8.02 -12.33
C ALA A 155 11.85 8.41 -11.75
N GLY A 156 11.60 8.11 -10.47
CA GLY A 156 10.32 8.39 -9.80
C GLY A 156 9.29 7.27 -9.94
N GLU A 157 9.71 6.07 -10.36
CA GLU A 157 8.86 4.89 -10.37
C GLU A 157 8.36 4.53 -8.95
N THR A 158 7.15 3.98 -8.88
CA THR A 158 6.56 3.62 -7.57
C THR A 158 6.91 2.19 -7.25
N MET A 159 7.69 1.96 -6.20
CA MET A 159 7.97 0.62 -5.70
C MET A 159 7.03 0.32 -4.53
N ALA A 160 6.50 -0.90 -4.43
CA ALA A 160 5.70 -1.32 -3.30
C ALA A 160 5.94 -2.77 -2.91
N ALA A 161 6.01 -3.04 -1.61
CA ALA A 161 6.16 -4.40 -1.10
C ALA A 161 4.78 -5.05 -0.90
N THR A 162 4.66 -6.31 -1.32
CA THR A 162 3.46 -7.12 -1.10
C THR A 162 3.53 -7.80 0.28
N PRO A 163 2.40 -8.24 0.85
CA PRO A 163 2.40 -9.08 2.05
C PRO A 163 3.17 -10.40 1.89
N SER A 164 3.24 -10.96 0.68
CA SER A 164 4.03 -12.15 0.36
C SER A 164 5.54 -11.91 0.27
N GLY A 165 5.99 -10.66 0.39
CA GLY A 165 7.41 -10.29 0.31
C GLY A 165 7.92 -10.03 -1.10
N LYS A 166 7.05 -10.03 -2.11
CA LYS A 166 7.39 -9.57 -3.47
C LYS A 166 7.53 -8.06 -3.49
N LEU A 167 8.31 -7.55 -4.42
CA LEU A 167 8.44 -6.13 -4.72
C LEU A 167 7.84 -5.85 -6.09
N LEU A 168 6.88 -4.94 -6.13
CA LEU A 168 6.20 -4.49 -7.35
C LEU A 168 6.71 -3.10 -7.70
N VAL A 169 7.06 -2.87 -8.97
CA VAL A 169 7.49 -1.56 -9.45
C VAL A 169 6.57 -1.10 -10.57
N LEU A 170 5.80 -0.04 -10.33
CA LEU A 170 5.00 0.61 -11.37
C LEU A 170 5.93 1.44 -12.25
N VAL A 171 6.08 1.01 -13.50
CA VAL A 171 6.99 1.59 -14.48
C VAL A 171 6.22 2.08 -15.70
N ARG A 172 6.75 3.12 -16.36
CA ARG A 172 6.32 3.47 -17.72
C ARG A 172 6.88 2.48 -18.71
N ARG A 173 6.07 2.12 -19.71
CA ARG A 173 6.55 1.34 -20.85
C ARG A 173 7.39 2.25 -21.74
N ASP A 174 8.64 1.90 -21.89
CA ASP A 174 9.59 2.49 -22.83
C ASP A 174 10.43 1.37 -23.47
N ASP A 175 11.14 1.69 -24.55
CA ASP A 175 11.97 0.73 -25.28
C ASP A 175 13.12 0.17 -24.42
N GLY A 176 13.50 0.91 -23.36
CA GLY A 176 14.56 0.52 -22.43
C GLY A 176 14.12 -0.44 -21.32
N LEU A 177 12.81 -0.60 -21.10
CA LEU A 177 12.27 -1.35 -19.95
C LEU A 177 12.75 -2.80 -19.94
N ARG A 178 12.66 -3.50 -21.09
CA ARG A 178 13.11 -4.89 -21.21
C ARG A 178 14.59 -5.04 -20.83
N SER A 179 15.44 -4.16 -21.34
CA SER A 179 16.88 -4.19 -21.07
C SER A 179 17.21 -3.83 -19.62
N ARG A 180 16.45 -2.91 -18.98
CA ARG A 180 16.57 -2.61 -17.55
C ARG A 180 16.18 -3.83 -16.70
N THR A 181 15.05 -4.47 -16.99
CA THR A 181 14.58 -5.65 -16.25
C THR A 181 15.54 -6.83 -16.38
N LEU A 182 16.11 -7.07 -17.57
CA LEU A 182 17.11 -8.12 -17.76
C LEU A 182 18.40 -7.85 -16.97
N ARG A 183 18.91 -6.61 -16.98
CA ARG A 183 20.07 -6.22 -16.18
C ARG A 183 19.82 -6.37 -14.67
N LEU A 184 18.61 -6.04 -14.22
CA LEU A 184 18.21 -6.25 -12.84
C LEU A 184 18.20 -7.73 -12.46
N ALA A 185 17.56 -8.57 -13.27
CA ALA A 185 17.51 -10.01 -13.05
C ALA A 185 18.92 -10.63 -13.00
N ASP A 186 19.81 -10.16 -13.89
CA ASP A 186 21.18 -10.63 -13.94
C ASP A 186 22.00 -10.15 -12.73
N ALA A 187 21.88 -8.89 -12.32
CA ALA A 187 22.54 -8.36 -11.13
C ALA A 187 22.11 -9.09 -9.85
N MET A 188 20.83 -9.43 -9.73
CA MET A 188 20.31 -10.19 -8.57
C MET A 188 20.77 -11.64 -8.56
N ARG A 189 20.99 -12.26 -9.73
CA ARG A 189 21.49 -13.64 -9.82
C ARG A 189 22.93 -13.77 -9.33
N HIS A 190 23.74 -12.72 -9.49
CA HIS A 190 25.15 -12.70 -9.13
C HIS A 190 25.40 -12.04 -7.76
N ASP A 191 24.36 -11.87 -6.94
CA ASP A 191 24.48 -11.32 -5.60
C ASP A 191 24.47 -12.42 -4.55
N ASP A 192 25.63 -12.69 -3.96
CA ASP A 192 25.83 -13.71 -2.92
C ASP A 192 25.01 -13.42 -1.64
N GLN A 193 24.48 -12.21 -1.45
CA GLN A 193 23.61 -11.90 -0.31
C GLN A 193 22.15 -12.37 -0.50
N LEU A 194 21.80 -12.81 -1.71
CA LEU A 194 20.49 -13.37 -2.05
C LEU A 194 20.50 -14.90 -2.06
N ASP A 195 21.23 -15.51 -1.11
CA ASP A 195 21.36 -16.96 -0.95
C ASP A 195 20.01 -17.70 -0.98
N GLY A 196 19.91 -18.77 -1.77
CA GLY A 196 18.74 -19.64 -1.87
C GLY A 196 18.14 -19.77 -3.28
N PRO A 197 16.86 -20.16 -3.41
CA PRO A 197 16.16 -20.29 -4.69
C PRO A 197 16.27 -19.03 -5.56
N PRO A 198 16.25 -19.17 -6.90
CA PRO A 198 16.50 -18.05 -7.80
C PRO A 198 15.45 -16.95 -7.65
N VAL A 199 15.92 -15.72 -7.48
CA VAL A 199 15.10 -14.52 -7.58
C VAL A 199 14.51 -14.44 -8.98
N ARG A 200 13.19 -14.27 -9.07
CA ARG A 200 12.47 -14.14 -10.32
C ARG A 200 12.11 -12.69 -10.57
N VAL A 201 12.41 -12.20 -11.77
CA VAL A 201 12.09 -10.85 -12.18
C VAL A 201 11.41 -10.91 -13.54
N TRP A 202 10.21 -10.32 -13.66
CA TRP A 202 9.47 -10.26 -14.92
C TRP A 202 8.69 -8.97 -15.08
N ILE A 203 8.29 -8.68 -16.32
CA ILE A 203 7.39 -7.58 -16.64
C ILE A 203 5.97 -8.16 -16.71
N GLU A 204 5.14 -7.75 -15.78
CA GLU A 204 3.72 -8.02 -15.78
C GLU A 204 2.98 -6.90 -16.56
N PRO A 205 2.28 -7.23 -17.66
CA PRO A 205 1.44 -6.26 -18.33
C PRO A 205 0.27 -5.87 -17.42
N LEU A 206 -0.06 -4.57 -17.34
CA LEU A 206 -1.27 -4.14 -16.64
C LEU A 206 -2.51 -4.55 -17.45
N SER A 207 -3.54 -5.02 -16.76
CA SER A 207 -4.85 -5.26 -17.36
C SER A 207 -5.33 -4.02 -18.13
N MET A 208 -5.91 -4.26 -19.30
CA MET A 208 -6.47 -3.21 -20.15
C MET A 208 -7.80 -2.67 -19.59
N ALA A 209 -8.46 -3.41 -18.69
CA ALA A 209 -9.72 -3.04 -18.08
C ALA A 209 -9.52 -2.60 -16.62
N ALA A 210 -9.98 -1.39 -16.30
CA ALA A 210 -9.94 -0.79 -14.97
C ALA A 210 -10.51 -1.68 -13.86
N GLU A 211 -11.59 -2.39 -14.19
CA GLU A 211 -12.37 -3.24 -13.29
C GLU A 211 -11.59 -4.45 -12.76
N HIS A 212 -10.50 -4.85 -13.41
CA HIS A 212 -9.71 -6.02 -13.04
C HIS A 212 -8.41 -5.69 -12.32
N ILE A 213 -8.09 -4.41 -12.12
CA ILE A 213 -6.81 -3.98 -11.58
C ILE A 213 -6.64 -4.42 -10.14
N ASP A 214 -7.70 -4.34 -9.35
CA ASP A 214 -7.64 -4.76 -7.95
C ASP A 214 -7.43 -6.27 -7.83
N SER A 215 -8.17 -7.07 -8.62
CA SER A 215 -7.96 -8.52 -8.68
C SER A 215 -6.57 -8.89 -9.21
N HIS A 216 -6.03 -8.11 -10.14
CA HIS A 216 -4.69 -8.32 -10.70
C HIS A 216 -3.62 -8.05 -9.64
N LEU A 217 -3.70 -6.90 -8.94
CA LEU A 217 -2.76 -6.56 -7.87
C LEU A 217 -2.83 -7.56 -6.71
N VAL A 218 -4.02 -8.04 -6.35
CA VAL A 218 -4.18 -9.12 -5.35
C VAL A 218 -3.52 -10.41 -5.82
N GLY A 219 -3.70 -10.78 -7.09
CA GLY A 219 -3.03 -11.96 -7.68
C GLY A 219 -1.51 -11.85 -7.64
N LEU A 220 -0.96 -10.65 -7.91
CA LEU A 220 0.48 -10.40 -7.79
C LEU A 220 0.97 -10.38 -6.35
N ALA A 221 0.14 -9.92 -5.41
CA ALA A 221 0.46 -9.80 -4.00
C ALA A 221 0.33 -11.10 -3.19
N SER A 222 -0.32 -12.11 -3.78
CA SER A 222 -0.48 -13.45 -3.20
C SER A 222 0.79 -14.29 -3.32
#